data_AF-A0A0A1U0D0-F1
#
_entry.id   AF-A0A0A1U0D0-F1
#
_cell.length_a   1.000
_cell.length_b   1.000
_cell.length_c   1.000
_cell.angle_alpha   90.00
_cell.angle_beta   90.00
_cell.angle_gamma   90.00
#
_symmetry.space_group_name_H-M   'P 1'
#
loop_
_entity.id
_entity.type
_entity.pdbx_description
1 polymer ?
#
loop_
_entity_poly.entity_id
_entity_poly.type
_entity_poly.pdbx_seq_one_letter_code
_entity_poly.pdbx_strand_id
1 'polypeptide(L)'
;MSVEKKEKLVVTKEMRDQFSDVIYSVSHSDKYETILKEVIETGKEADLELVLNEYVDKRELEIQTICNDQFQKFISCTEQLGSVKEKMIKTQQRLQKTSSRVKGSSDNLFSKIKLLSNNRVSTINIMKTLSWIEKLKTILETVKKIEDDIAKGHISRAFMVYDRLRKLPLFEENEYKIIQLINLRLDTVKANLKAKAEKLFKRWCDVVTSDMEKIGNSIMDHDKQMKKTQSLVDEDFGAFEKSEINFVWLYEAYFIHTSFQTTKEFVDSYLQFQKKRYEDIKNIQKPTLNAVLAKMLGFFVIEHHVQQTTEHIISSEKLQDMWTDASQYMKMFKTSDETPTEETISAQNEFVEELQTVKNFYF
;
A
#
# COMPACT_ATOMS: atom_id res chain seq x y z
N MET A 1 47.57 -34.73 116.80
CA MET A 1 48.29 -35.73 115.99
C MET A 1 49.15 -34.98 115.01
N SER A 2 50.46 -35.04 115.23
CA SER A 2 51.49 -34.34 114.46
C SER A 2 51.48 -34.81 113.01
N VAL A 3 51.37 -33.87 112.07
CA VAL A 3 51.71 -34.09 110.67
C VAL A 3 52.71 -32.99 110.31
N GLU A 4 53.93 -33.45 110.03
CA GLU A 4 55.13 -32.65 109.76
C GLU A 4 54.89 -31.60 108.67
N LYS A 5 55.25 -30.35 108.98
CA LYS A 5 55.65 -29.41 107.94
C LYS A 5 56.95 -29.97 107.33
N LYS A 6 56.84 -30.72 106.22
CA LYS A 6 57.96 -30.88 105.30
C LYS A 6 58.26 -29.49 104.73
N GLU A 7 59.35 -28.87 105.19
CA GLU A 7 60.01 -27.80 104.45
C GLU A 7 60.23 -28.31 103.03
N LYS A 8 59.61 -27.66 102.04
CA LYS A 8 60.00 -27.86 100.65
C LYS A 8 61.44 -27.37 100.55
N LEU A 9 62.40 -28.30 100.40
CA LEU A 9 63.74 -27.97 99.95
C LEU A 9 63.60 -27.20 98.63
N VAL A 10 64.02 -25.93 98.64
CA VAL A 10 63.95 -25.06 97.47
C VAL A 10 65.25 -25.26 96.71
N VAL A 11 65.16 -25.70 95.46
CA VAL A 11 66.32 -25.84 94.58
C VAL A 11 67.01 -24.48 94.44
N THR A 12 68.27 -24.39 94.88
CA THR A 12 69.05 -23.14 94.83
C THR A 12 69.69 -22.95 93.46
N LYS A 13 70.06 -21.71 93.11
CA LYS A 13 70.69 -21.40 91.81
C LYS A 13 72.02 -22.16 91.62
N GLU A 14 72.80 -22.31 92.70
CA GLU A 14 74.05 -23.07 92.68
C GLU A 14 73.84 -24.56 92.44
N MET A 15 72.76 -25.16 92.95
CA MET A 15 72.41 -26.57 92.67
C MET A 15 72.04 -26.79 91.20
N ARG A 16 71.30 -25.85 90.60
CA ARG A 16 70.99 -25.88 89.16
C ARG A 16 72.23 -25.74 88.29
N ASP A 17 73.12 -24.82 88.64
CA ASP A 17 74.34 -24.57 87.87
C ASP A 17 75.33 -25.74 88.00
N GLN A 18 75.45 -26.36 89.19
CA GLN A 18 76.28 -27.56 89.43
C GLN A 18 75.83 -28.77 88.60
N PHE A 19 74.52 -28.96 88.41
CA PHE A 19 74.00 -30.14 87.70
C PHE A 19 73.52 -29.85 86.26
N SER A 20 73.74 -28.63 85.75
CA SER A 20 73.35 -28.22 84.39
C SER A 20 74.00 -29.09 83.30
N ASP A 21 75.27 -29.43 83.46
CA ASP A 21 75.99 -30.29 82.52
C ASP A 21 75.47 -31.74 82.55
N VAL A 22 75.02 -32.20 83.73
CA VAL A 22 74.37 -33.52 83.89
C VAL A 22 73.03 -33.54 83.15
N ILE A 23 72.18 -32.53 83.36
CA ILE A 23 70.89 -32.40 82.67
C ILE A 23 71.07 -32.26 81.16
N TYR A 24 72.05 -31.48 80.71
CA TYR A 24 72.36 -31.33 79.29
C TYR A 24 72.84 -32.66 78.68
N SER A 25 73.75 -33.36 79.37
CA SER A 25 74.21 -34.67 78.94
C SER A 25 73.04 -35.65 78.85
N VAL A 26 72.22 -35.82 79.90
CA VAL A 26 71.07 -36.74 79.93
C VAL A 26 70.02 -36.42 78.85
N SER A 27 69.83 -35.14 78.51
CA SER A 27 68.82 -34.73 77.52
C SER A 27 69.29 -34.77 76.06
N HIS A 28 70.61 -34.72 75.80
CA HIS A 28 71.15 -34.59 74.44
C HIS A 28 72.31 -35.56 74.09
N SER A 29 72.82 -36.36 75.04
CA SER A 29 73.91 -37.31 74.82
C SER A 29 73.80 -38.56 75.72
N ASP A 30 74.00 -39.77 75.18
CA ASP A 30 73.92 -41.01 75.96
C ASP A 30 75.09 -41.23 76.96
N LYS A 31 75.81 -40.18 77.35
CA LYS A 31 77.04 -40.23 78.17
C LYS A 31 76.87 -39.61 79.55
N TYR A 32 75.89 -40.10 80.31
CA TYR A 32 75.60 -39.64 81.67
C TYR A 32 76.32 -40.46 82.77
N GLU A 33 76.92 -41.60 82.41
CA GLU A 33 77.48 -42.60 83.36
C GLU A 33 78.63 -42.06 84.22
N THR A 34 79.58 -41.33 83.64
CA THR A 34 80.75 -40.78 84.36
C THR A 34 80.32 -39.71 85.34
N ILE A 35 79.32 -38.91 84.96
CA ILE A 35 78.85 -37.78 85.73
C ILE A 35 77.99 -38.26 86.90
N LEU A 36 77.17 -39.30 86.70
CA LEU A 36 76.42 -39.94 87.80
C LEU A 36 77.35 -40.55 88.86
N LYS A 37 78.47 -41.17 88.45
CA LYS A 37 79.46 -41.70 89.41
C LYS A 37 80.03 -40.61 90.30
N GLU A 38 80.35 -39.44 89.75
CA GLU A 38 80.87 -38.29 90.50
C GLU A 38 79.84 -37.75 91.51
N VAL A 39 78.55 -37.77 91.18
CA VAL A 39 77.47 -37.37 92.10
C VAL A 39 77.26 -38.38 93.25
N ILE A 40 77.36 -39.68 92.95
CA ILE A 40 77.26 -40.77 93.93
C ILE A 40 78.45 -40.71 94.90
N GLU A 41 79.67 -40.52 94.39
CA GLU A 41 80.90 -40.43 95.20
C GLU A 41 80.91 -39.17 96.09
N THR A 42 80.26 -38.08 95.67
CA THR A 42 80.16 -36.84 96.45
C THR A 42 78.98 -36.80 97.42
N GLY A 43 78.14 -37.86 97.46
CA GLY A 43 77.01 -37.98 98.39
C GLY A 43 75.86 -36.99 98.13
N LYS A 44 75.80 -36.38 96.94
CA LYS A 44 74.79 -35.37 96.55
C LYS A 44 73.62 -35.95 95.75
N GLU A 45 73.35 -37.25 95.91
CA GLU A 45 72.29 -37.97 95.19
C GLU A 45 70.90 -37.35 95.40
N ALA A 46 70.59 -36.97 96.64
CA ALA A 46 69.32 -36.31 96.98
C ALA A 46 69.16 -34.94 96.30
N ASP A 47 70.26 -34.21 96.11
CA ASP A 47 70.25 -32.90 95.44
C ASP A 47 70.07 -33.06 93.92
N LEU A 48 70.70 -34.07 93.31
CA LEU A 48 70.50 -34.40 91.90
C LEU A 48 69.08 -34.92 91.63
N GLU A 49 68.54 -35.77 92.51
CA GLU A 49 67.16 -36.25 92.41
C GLU A 49 66.16 -35.08 92.50
N LEU A 50 66.39 -34.12 93.40
CA LEU A 50 65.59 -32.89 93.47
C LEU A 50 65.67 -32.05 92.19
N VAL A 51 66.86 -31.90 91.61
CA VAL A 51 67.07 -31.13 90.36
C VAL A 51 66.51 -31.84 89.12
N LEU A 52 66.61 -33.17 89.04
CA LEU A 52 66.00 -33.96 87.97
C LEU A 52 64.48 -33.96 88.06
N ASN A 53 63.91 -34.08 89.26
CA ASN A 53 62.46 -33.94 89.46
C ASN A 53 61.97 -32.53 89.08
N GLU A 54 62.70 -31.46 89.45
CA GLU A 54 62.38 -30.09 88.99
C GLU A 54 62.45 -29.96 87.45
N TYR A 55 63.41 -30.64 86.81
CA TYR A 55 63.54 -30.66 85.35
C TYR A 55 62.41 -31.44 84.66
N VAL A 56 62.04 -32.61 85.17
CA VAL A 56 60.92 -33.41 84.68
C VAL A 56 59.62 -32.63 84.84
N ASP A 57 59.36 -32.06 86.01
CA ASP A 57 58.20 -31.20 86.26
C ASP A 57 58.15 -30.03 85.27
N LYS A 58 59.30 -29.39 85.01
CA LYS A 58 59.40 -28.30 84.04
C LYS A 58 59.12 -28.76 82.60
N ARG A 59 59.65 -29.92 82.18
CA ARG A 59 59.40 -30.48 80.85
C ARG A 59 57.96 -30.95 80.68
N GLU A 60 57.37 -31.53 81.71
CA GLU A 60 55.97 -31.93 81.73
C GLU A 60 55.06 -30.70 81.58
N LEU A 61 55.37 -29.61 82.29
CA LEU A 61 54.71 -28.32 82.12
C LEU A 61 54.90 -27.73 80.70
N GLU A 62 56.11 -27.80 80.13
CA GLU A 62 56.37 -27.33 78.76
C GLU A 62 55.58 -28.15 77.72
N ILE A 63 55.62 -29.48 77.82
CA ILE A 63 54.84 -30.38 76.95
C ILE A 63 53.35 -30.11 77.10
N GLN A 64 52.85 -29.99 78.33
CA GLN A 64 51.45 -29.69 78.59
C GLN A 64 51.05 -28.33 78.01
N THR A 65 51.92 -27.33 78.10
CA THR A 65 51.69 -25.99 77.52
C THR A 65 51.63 -26.05 76.01
N ILE A 66 52.59 -26.73 75.36
CA ILE A 66 52.62 -26.88 73.90
C ILE A 66 51.41 -27.69 73.42
N CYS A 67 51.10 -28.81 74.07
CA CYS A 67 49.93 -29.63 73.73
C CYS A 67 48.64 -28.81 73.88
N ASN A 68 48.48 -28.06 74.97
CA ASN A 68 47.29 -27.24 75.17
C ASN A 68 47.19 -26.13 74.10
N ASP A 69 48.27 -25.44 73.77
CA ASP A 69 48.30 -24.43 72.70
C ASP A 69 47.93 -25.03 71.33
N GLN A 70 48.48 -26.20 70.99
CA GLN A 70 48.15 -26.90 69.74
C GLN A 70 46.70 -27.41 69.70
N PHE A 71 46.17 -27.93 70.81
CA PHE A 71 44.76 -28.34 70.89
C PHE A 71 43.82 -27.13 70.78
N GLN A 72 44.13 -26.00 71.43
CA GLN A 72 43.34 -24.77 71.29
C GLN A 72 43.37 -24.24 69.85
N LYS A 73 44.53 -24.24 69.19
CA LYS A 73 44.64 -23.90 67.77
C LYS A 73 43.83 -24.84 66.89
N PHE A 74 43.88 -26.14 67.15
CA PHE A 74 43.10 -27.14 66.43
C PHE A 74 41.59 -26.92 66.60
N ILE A 75 41.13 -26.66 67.83
CA ILE A 75 39.73 -26.34 68.14
C ILE A 75 39.30 -25.08 67.38
N SER A 76 40.08 -24.01 67.45
CA SER A 76 39.79 -22.77 66.70
C SER A 76 39.70 -23.02 65.18
N CYS A 77 40.62 -23.81 64.61
CA CYS A 77 40.58 -24.16 63.19
C CYS A 77 39.33 -24.99 62.82
N THR A 78 38.92 -25.92 63.69
CA THR A 78 37.72 -26.74 63.46
C THR A 78 36.43 -25.91 63.57
N GLU A 79 36.36 -24.97 64.52
CA GLU A 79 35.26 -24.01 64.61
C GLU A 79 35.19 -23.10 63.38
N GLN A 80 36.33 -22.58 62.92
CA GLN A 80 36.39 -21.78 61.70
C GLN A 80 35.93 -22.58 60.48
N LEU A 81 36.38 -23.82 60.33
CA LEU A 81 35.94 -24.72 59.25
C LEU A 81 34.43 -24.99 59.32
N GLY A 82 33.89 -25.17 60.52
CA GLY A 82 32.45 -25.29 60.77
C GLY A 82 31.70 -24.05 60.28
N SER A 83 32.18 -22.86 60.62
CA SER A 83 31.58 -21.59 60.19
C SER A 83 31.62 -21.39 58.67
N VAL A 84 32.72 -21.80 58.02
CA VAL A 84 32.88 -21.74 56.56
C VAL A 84 31.92 -22.72 55.90
N LYS A 85 31.79 -23.94 56.43
CA LYS A 85 30.82 -24.93 55.93
C LYS A 85 29.39 -24.41 56.03
N GLU A 86 29.01 -23.77 57.14
CA GLU A 86 27.69 -23.17 57.29
C GLU A 86 27.44 -22.05 56.27
N LYS A 87 28.42 -21.15 56.07
CA LYS A 87 28.36 -20.10 55.05
C LYS A 87 28.27 -20.68 53.64
N MET A 88 29.00 -21.76 53.36
CA MET A 88 28.96 -22.46 52.07
C MET A 88 27.56 -23.02 51.81
N ILE A 89 26.96 -23.70 52.80
CA ILE A 89 25.59 -24.23 52.70
C ILE A 89 24.58 -23.09 52.46
N LYS A 90 24.66 -22.00 53.24
CA LYS A 90 23.78 -20.83 53.04
C LYS A 90 23.93 -20.23 51.65
N THR A 91 25.15 -20.16 51.13
CA THR A 91 25.43 -19.65 49.78
C THR A 91 24.87 -20.56 48.70
N GLN A 92 25.02 -21.88 48.87
CA GLN A 92 24.45 -22.87 47.95
C GLN A 92 22.90 -22.81 47.93
N GLN A 93 22.27 -22.67 49.09
CA GLN A 93 20.81 -22.46 49.18
C GLN A 93 20.38 -21.16 48.48
N ARG A 94 21.11 -20.06 48.68
CA ARG A 94 20.86 -18.79 47.97
C ARG A 94 21.02 -18.94 46.47
N LEU A 95 22.07 -19.63 46.02
CA LEU A 95 22.32 -19.89 44.60
C LEU A 95 21.17 -20.69 43.97
N GLN A 96 20.69 -21.73 44.65
CA GLN A 96 19.58 -22.55 44.18
C GLN A 96 18.26 -21.75 44.13
N LYS A 97 17.99 -20.91 45.15
CA LYS A 97 16.82 -20.01 45.17
C LYS A 97 16.89 -18.95 44.07
N THR A 98 18.06 -18.38 43.83
CA THR A 98 18.24 -17.39 42.74
C THR A 98 18.11 -18.07 41.38
N SER A 99 18.72 -19.24 41.18
CA SER A 99 18.63 -20.00 39.92
C SER A 99 17.18 -20.36 39.58
N SER A 100 16.41 -20.86 40.54
CA SER A 100 14.98 -21.14 40.35
C SER A 100 14.15 -19.88 40.04
N ARG A 101 14.41 -18.75 40.72
CA ARG A 101 13.79 -17.46 40.39
C ARG A 101 14.15 -16.98 38.99
N VAL A 102 15.42 -17.06 38.61
CA VAL A 102 15.91 -16.65 37.28
C VAL A 102 15.25 -17.51 36.21
N LYS A 103 15.17 -18.83 36.42
CA LYS A 103 14.50 -19.75 35.49
C LYS A 103 13.01 -19.41 35.33
N GLY A 104 12.28 -19.26 36.42
CA GLY A 104 10.86 -18.87 36.36
C GLY A 104 10.64 -17.49 35.70
N SER A 105 11.53 -16.53 35.95
CA SER A 105 11.50 -15.23 35.28
C SER A 105 11.81 -15.34 33.79
N SER A 106 12.76 -16.21 33.41
CA SER A 106 13.13 -16.48 32.03
C SER A 106 11.96 -17.13 31.27
N ASP A 107 11.33 -18.15 31.85
CA ASP A 107 10.18 -18.83 31.26
C ASP A 107 9.00 -17.87 31.03
N ASN A 108 8.74 -16.97 32.01
CA ASN A 108 7.74 -15.92 31.86
C ASN A 108 8.11 -14.95 30.72
N LEU A 109 9.37 -14.50 30.66
CA LEU A 109 9.84 -13.61 29.60
C LEU A 109 9.69 -14.25 28.21
N PHE A 110 10.10 -15.51 28.06
CA PHE A 110 9.93 -16.27 26.83
C PHE A 110 8.46 -16.39 26.43
N SER A 111 7.55 -16.63 27.38
CA SER A 111 6.12 -16.66 27.10
C SER A 111 5.60 -15.32 26.55
N LYS A 112 6.03 -14.18 27.12
CA LYS A 112 5.68 -12.84 26.64
C LYS A 112 6.29 -12.53 25.28
N ILE A 113 7.52 -12.94 25.02
CA ILE A 113 8.17 -12.78 23.70
C ILE A 113 7.37 -13.53 22.63
N LYS A 114 6.91 -14.76 22.94
CA LYS A 114 6.08 -15.54 22.01
C LYS A 114 4.74 -14.85 21.73
N LEU A 115 4.09 -14.32 22.77
CA LEU A 115 2.85 -13.54 22.61
C LEU A 115 3.08 -12.28 21.75
N LEU A 116 4.18 -11.54 22.00
CA LEU A 116 4.55 -10.36 21.21
C LEU A 116 4.82 -10.70 19.74
N SER A 117 5.46 -11.84 19.47
CA SER A 117 5.69 -12.32 18.10
C SER A 117 4.38 -12.59 17.37
N ASN A 118 3.45 -13.30 18.01
CA ASN A 118 2.12 -13.58 17.45
C ASN A 118 1.31 -12.29 17.23
N ASN A 119 1.38 -11.36 18.18
CA ASN A 119 0.74 -10.05 18.05
C ASN A 119 1.33 -9.27 16.87
N ARG A 120 2.65 -9.32 16.67
CA ARG A 120 3.31 -8.64 15.55
C ARG A 120 2.85 -9.16 14.20
N VAL A 121 2.69 -10.48 14.03
CA VAL A 121 2.11 -11.08 12.81
C VAL A 121 0.69 -10.56 12.60
N SER A 122 -0.13 -10.53 13.65
CA SER A 122 -1.50 -10.00 13.59
C SER A 122 -1.52 -8.53 13.18
N THR A 123 -0.65 -7.69 13.75
CA THR A 123 -0.51 -6.28 13.37
C THR A 123 -0.14 -6.14 11.89
N ILE A 124 0.81 -6.92 11.39
CA ILE A 124 1.20 -6.89 9.96
C ILE A 124 0.01 -7.26 9.07
N ASN A 125 -0.74 -8.30 9.44
CA ASN A 125 -1.93 -8.71 8.68
C ASN A 125 -2.99 -7.61 8.69
N ILE A 126 -3.26 -6.99 9.83
CA ILE A 126 -4.18 -5.84 9.95
C ILE A 126 -3.73 -4.69 9.05
N MET A 127 -2.44 -4.34 9.04
CA MET A 127 -1.92 -3.27 8.20
C MET A 127 -2.07 -3.58 6.69
N LYS A 128 -1.82 -4.82 6.28
CA LYS A 128 -2.03 -5.25 4.89
C LYS A 128 -3.50 -5.15 4.49
N THR A 129 -4.40 -5.61 5.34
CA THR A 129 -5.85 -5.52 5.12
C THR A 129 -6.31 -4.07 5.07
N LEU A 130 -5.82 -3.20 5.95
CA LEU A 130 -6.13 -1.78 5.94
C LEU A 130 -5.72 -1.12 4.61
N SER A 131 -4.50 -1.38 4.16
CA SER A 131 -4.00 -0.86 2.87
C SER A 131 -4.86 -1.35 1.69
N TRP A 132 -5.34 -2.59 1.73
CA TRP A 132 -6.24 -3.11 0.70
C TRP A 132 -7.62 -2.47 0.73
N ILE A 133 -8.18 -2.24 1.93
CA ILE A 133 -9.45 -1.51 2.11
C ILE A 133 -9.35 -0.07 1.60
N GLU A 134 -8.23 0.62 1.82
CA GLU A 134 -8.01 1.97 1.29
C GLU A 134 -7.98 2.02 -0.24
N LYS A 135 -7.35 1.02 -0.87
CA LYS A 135 -7.38 0.88 -2.34
C LYS A 135 -8.80 0.65 -2.84
N LEU A 136 -9.57 -0.23 -2.18
CA LEU A 136 -10.96 -0.48 -2.51
C LEU A 136 -11.85 0.75 -2.33
N LYS A 137 -11.63 1.52 -1.25
CA LYS A 137 -12.34 2.78 -1.03
C LYS A 137 -12.12 3.73 -2.19
N THR A 138 -10.86 3.91 -2.60
CA THR A 138 -10.51 4.74 -3.76
C THR A 138 -11.23 4.26 -5.03
N ILE A 139 -11.26 2.95 -5.27
CA ILE A 139 -12.00 2.36 -6.40
C ILE A 139 -13.49 2.70 -6.34
N LEU A 140 -14.13 2.51 -5.18
CA LEU A 140 -15.56 2.80 -4.99
C LEU A 140 -15.88 4.30 -5.15
N GLU A 141 -15.02 5.19 -4.66
CA GLU A 141 -15.14 6.63 -4.87
C GLU A 141 -15.01 6.98 -6.36
N THR A 142 -14.13 6.28 -7.09
CA THR A 142 -13.98 6.46 -8.53
C THR A 142 -15.23 5.99 -9.29
N VAL A 143 -15.84 4.86 -8.89
CA VAL A 143 -17.13 4.39 -9.44
C VAL A 143 -18.23 5.43 -9.20
N LYS A 144 -18.33 5.94 -7.98
CA LYS A 144 -19.31 6.99 -7.65
C LYS A 144 -19.09 8.24 -8.50
N LYS A 145 -17.84 8.66 -8.69
CA LYS A 145 -17.51 9.82 -9.54
C LYS A 145 -17.95 9.61 -10.99
N ILE A 146 -17.79 8.40 -11.53
CA ILE A 146 -18.30 8.07 -12.87
C ILE A 146 -19.82 8.24 -12.93
N GLU A 147 -20.55 7.75 -11.93
CA GLU A 147 -22.01 7.89 -11.86
C GLU A 147 -22.44 9.37 -11.74
N ASP A 148 -21.72 10.17 -10.96
CA ASP A 148 -21.96 11.61 -10.82
C ASP A 148 -21.69 12.35 -12.15
N ASP A 149 -20.62 11.99 -12.88
CA ASP A 149 -20.31 12.57 -14.19
C ASP A 149 -21.37 12.18 -15.24
N ILE A 150 -21.90 10.95 -15.20
CA ILE A 150 -23.03 10.52 -16.03
C ILE A 150 -24.28 11.33 -15.72
N ALA A 151 -24.58 11.54 -14.44
CA ALA A 151 -25.74 12.31 -13.99
C ALA A 151 -25.65 13.78 -14.44
N LYS A 152 -24.44 14.36 -14.39
CA LYS A 152 -24.16 15.73 -14.86
C LYS A 152 -24.12 15.86 -16.39
N GLY A 153 -24.08 14.75 -17.13
CA GLY A 153 -24.04 14.74 -18.59
C GLY A 153 -22.64 14.83 -19.19
N HIS A 154 -21.57 14.74 -18.39
CA HIS A 154 -20.18 14.71 -18.87
C HIS A 154 -19.78 13.29 -19.31
N ILE A 155 -20.39 12.80 -20.39
CA ILE A 155 -20.37 11.37 -20.73
C ILE A 155 -18.98 10.93 -21.20
N SER A 156 -18.27 11.72 -22.00
CA SER A 156 -16.90 11.39 -22.43
C SER A 156 -15.92 11.31 -21.26
N ARG A 157 -16.04 12.24 -20.29
CA ARG A 157 -15.23 12.20 -19.07
C ARG A 157 -15.54 10.95 -18.25
N ALA A 158 -16.83 10.66 -18.04
CA ALA A 158 -17.26 9.47 -17.33
C ALA A 158 -16.72 8.19 -18.00
N PHE A 159 -16.78 8.11 -19.33
CA PHE A 159 -16.26 6.99 -20.10
C PHE A 159 -14.75 6.81 -19.94
N MET A 160 -13.95 7.88 -20.06
CA MET A 160 -12.49 7.78 -19.91
C MET A 160 -12.07 7.28 -18.52
N VAL A 161 -12.76 7.73 -17.47
CA VAL A 161 -12.50 7.24 -16.10
C VAL A 161 -12.95 5.80 -15.95
N TYR A 162 -14.10 5.43 -16.51
CA TYR A 162 -14.60 4.05 -16.55
C TYR A 162 -13.62 3.10 -17.26
N ASP A 163 -13.14 3.46 -18.45
CA ASP A 163 -12.23 2.65 -19.25
C ASP A 163 -10.89 2.44 -18.53
N ARG A 164 -10.34 3.50 -17.93
CA ARG A 164 -9.14 3.39 -17.09
C ARG A 164 -9.36 2.48 -15.89
N LEU A 165 -10.51 2.57 -15.23
CA LEU A 165 -10.83 1.76 -14.07
C LEU A 165 -10.96 0.28 -14.46
N ARG A 166 -11.65 -0.03 -15.56
CA ARG A 166 -11.88 -1.41 -16.01
C ARG A 166 -10.59 -2.12 -16.42
N LYS A 167 -9.55 -1.38 -16.82
CA LYS A 167 -8.21 -1.92 -17.16
C LYS A 167 -7.37 -2.34 -15.95
N LEU A 168 -7.86 -2.16 -14.72
CA LEU A 168 -7.11 -2.61 -13.55
C LEU A 168 -7.16 -4.15 -13.43
N PRO A 169 -6.01 -4.83 -13.20
CA PRO A 169 -5.91 -6.29 -13.20
C PRO A 169 -6.77 -6.97 -12.13
N LEU A 170 -7.05 -6.26 -11.03
CA LEU A 170 -7.89 -6.76 -9.94
C LEU A 170 -9.29 -7.20 -10.39
N PHE A 171 -9.80 -6.62 -11.49
CA PHE A 171 -11.12 -6.97 -12.02
C PHE A 171 -11.10 -8.25 -12.87
N GLU A 172 -9.95 -8.63 -13.41
CA GLU A 172 -9.75 -9.87 -14.17
C GLU A 172 -9.57 -11.07 -13.23
N GLU A 173 -8.78 -10.89 -12.17
CA GLU A 173 -8.53 -11.95 -11.17
C GLU A 173 -9.81 -12.32 -10.40
N ASN A 174 -10.67 -11.33 -10.12
CA ASN A 174 -12.01 -11.50 -9.55
C ASN A 174 -12.09 -12.40 -8.28
N GLU A 175 -11.01 -12.45 -7.50
CA GLU A 175 -10.86 -13.36 -6.36
C GLU A 175 -11.83 -13.07 -5.22
N TYR A 176 -12.16 -11.79 -4.99
CA TYR A 176 -12.93 -11.35 -3.83
C TYR A 176 -14.39 -11.06 -4.20
N LYS A 177 -15.32 -11.45 -3.32
CA LYS A 177 -16.76 -11.20 -3.49
C LYS A 177 -17.10 -9.71 -3.67
N ILE A 178 -16.34 -8.81 -3.02
CA ILE A 178 -16.53 -7.36 -3.21
C ILE A 178 -16.16 -6.91 -4.63
N ILE A 179 -15.14 -7.51 -5.24
CA ILE A 179 -14.73 -7.23 -6.62
C ILE A 179 -15.82 -7.71 -7.58
N GLN A 180 -16.42 -8.89 -7.33
CA GLN A 180 -17.57 -9.38 -8.10
C GLN A 180 -18.75 -8.41 -8.08
N LEU A 181 -19.08 -7.86 -6.91
CA LEU A 181 -20.13 -6.85 -6.76
C LEU A 181 -19.79 -5.54 -7.50
N ILE A 182 -18.52 -5.10 -7.44
CA ILE A 182 -18.07 -3.92 -8.18
C ILE A 182 -18.14 -4.18 -9.69
N ASN A 183 -17.75 -5.36 -10.17
CA ASN A 183 -17.86 -5.75 -11.58
C ASN A 183 -19.30 -5.69 -12.08
N LEU A 184 -20.25 -6.23 -11.31
CA LEU A 184 -21.68 -6.14 -11.63
C LEU A 184 -22.15 -4.67 -11.71
N ARG A 185 -21.68 -3.82 -10.80
CA ARG A 185 -21.99 -2.40 -10.82
C ARG A 185 -21.38 -1.70 -12.04
N LEU A 186 -20.14 -2.01 -12.39
CA LEU A 186 -19.47 -1.49 -13.57
C LEU A 186 -20.19 -1.88 -14.86
N ASP A 187 -20.75 -3.09 -14.94
CA ASP A 187 -21.56 -3.52 -16.09
C ASP A 187 -22.86 -2.71 -16.18
N THR A 188 -23.45 -2.36 -15.03
CA THR A 188 -24.61 -1.43 -14.97
C THR A 188 -24.22 -0.02 -15.45
N VAL A 189 -23.07 0.48 -15.00
CA VAL A 189 -22.52 1.78 -15.43
C VAL A 189 -22.24 1.79 -16.94
N LYS A 190 -21.70 0.69 -17.48
CA LYS A 190 -21.51 0.49 -18.92
C LYS A 190 -22.82 0.59 -19.69
N ALA A 191 -23.87 -0.08 -19.23
CA ALA A 191 -25.20 0.00 -19.84
C ALA A 191 -25.76 1.43 -19.79
N ASN A 192 -25.59 2.14 -18.68
CA ASN A 192 -26.00 3.54 -18.54
C ASN A 192 -25.24 4.48 -19.49
N LEU A 193 -23.94 4.28 -19.66
CA LEU A 193 -23.12 5.04 -20.62
C LEU A 193 -23.62 4.84 -22.05
N LYS A 194 -23.88 3.59 -22.45
CA LYS A 194 -24.46 3.27 -23.77
C LYS A 194 -25.82 3.92 -23.96
N ALA A 195 -26.74 3.75 -23.02
CA ALA A 195 -28.07 4.33 -23.09
C ALA A 195 -28.05 5.87 -23.16
N LYS A 196 -27.09 6.51 -22.48
CA LYS A 196 -26.93 7.96 -22.53
C LYS A 196 -26.30 8.43 -23.85
N ALA A 197 -25.34 7.69 -24.40
CA ALA A 197 -24.79 7.93 -25.74
C ALA A 197 -25.87 7.83 -26.82
N GLU A 198 -26.73 6.80 -26.77
CA GLU A 198 -27.87 6.66 -27.68
C GLU A 198 -28.86 7.83 -27.56
N LYS A 199 -29.11 8.32 -26.34
CA LYS A 199 -29.97 9.50 -26.12
C LYS A 199 -29.35 10.77 -26.69
N LEU A 200 -28.04 10.97 -26.56
CA LEU A 200 -27.35 12.09 -27.19
C LEU A 200 -27.45 12.03 -28.71
N PHE A 201 -27.22 10.84 -29.28
CA PHE A 201 -27.32 10.64 -30.72
C PHE A 201 -28.74 10.92 -31.23
N LYS A 202 -29.77 10.38 -30.57
CA LYS A 202 -31.18 10.68 -30.91
C LYS A 202 -31.49 12.17 -30.82
N ARG A 203 -31.04 12.85 -29.76
CA ARG A 203 -31.21 14.30 -29.61
C ARG A 203 -30.54 15.07 -30.76
N TRP A 204 -29.34 14.66 -31.15
CA TRP A 204 -28.66 15.25 -32.31
C TRP A 204 -29.46 15.04 -33.60
N CYS A 205 -29.96 13.82 -33.83
CA CYS A 205 -30.84 13.51 -34.96
C CYS A 205 -32.08 14.42 -35.02
N ASP A 206 -32.74 14.64 -33.88
CA ASP A 206 -33.93 15.49 -33.81
C ASP A 206 -33.60 16.95 -34.17
N VAL A 207 -32.52 17.50 -33.59
CA VAL A 207 -32.08 18.89 -33.83
C VAL A 207 -31.64 19.09 -35.28
N VAL A 208 -30.87 18.15 -35.84
CA VAL A 208 -30.46 18.19 -37.25
C VAL A 208 -31.66 18.19 -38.20
N THR A 209 -32.71 17.43 -37.88
CA THR A 209 -33.92 17.36 -38.71
C THR A 209 -34.72 18.67 -38.62
N SER A 210 -34.77 19.30 -37.45
CA SER A 210 -35.44 20.60 -37.23
C SER A 210 -34.71 21.77 -37.87
N ASP A 211 -33.38 21.83 -37.73
CA ASP A 211 -32.59 23.01 -38.09
C ASP A 211 -31.99 22.95 -39.49
N MET A 212 -32.07 21.81 -40.17
CA MET A 212 -31.64 21.65 -41.57
C MET A 212 -32.19 22.75 -42.49
N GLU A 213 -33.48 23.06 -42.38
CA GLU A 213 -34.12 24.10 -43.22
C GLU A 213 -33.59 25.50 -42.88
N LYS A 214 -33.32 25.78 -41.60
CA LYS A 214 -32.77 27.07 -41.15
C LYS A 214 -31.35 27.28 -41.67
N ILE A 215 -30.52 26.23 -41.65
CA ILE A 215 -29.14 26.27 -42.17
C ILE A 215 -29.18 26.50 -43.67
N GLY A 216 -30.03 25.78 -44.39
CA GLY A 216 -30.26 25.98 -45.81
C GLY A 216 -30.65 27.42 -46.17
N ASN A 217 -31.65 27.96 -45.48
CA ASN A 217 -32.09 29.35 -45.69
C ASN A 217 -30.96 30.34 -45.40
N SER A 218 -30.16 30.12 -44.34
CA SER A 218 -29.02 30.98 -44.02
C SER A 218 -27.97 30.98 -45.13
N ILE A 219 -27.68 29.81 -45.72
CA ILE A 219 -26.74 29.68 -46.84
C ILE A 219 -27.28 30.39 -48.09
N MET A 220 -28.57 30.20 -48.41
CA MET A 220 -29.21 30.84 -49.55
C MET A 220 -29.28 32.37 -49.41
N ASP A 221 -29.54 32.87 -48.20
CA ASP A 221 -29.56 34.30 -47.91
C ASP A 221 -28.16 34.91 -48.04
N HIS A 222 -27.13 34.19 -47.61
CA HIS A 222 -25.73 34.58 -47.78
C HIS A 222 -25.32 34.61 -49.26
N ASP A 223 -25.64 33.58 -50.04
CA ASP A 223 -25.32 33.55 -51.49
C ASP A 223 -25.99 34.72 -52.24
N LYS A 224 -27.24 35.03 -51.90
CA LYS A 224 -27.95 36.21 -52.45
C LYS A 224 -27.30 37.54 -52.06
N GLN A 225 -26.75 37.64 -50.85
CA GLN A 225 -26.02 38.83 -50.40
C GLN A 225 -24.66 38.97 -51.09
N MET A 226 -23.95 37.86 -51.29
CA MET A 226 -22.68 37.80 -52.02
C MET A 226 -22.85 38.24 -53.47
N LYS A 227 -23.86 37.70 -54.17
CA LYS A 227 -24.19 38.10 -55.56
C LYS A 227 -24.55 39.58 -55.69
N LYS A 228 -25.19 40.18 -54.68
CA LYS A 228 -25.55 41.61 -54.65
C LYS A 228 -24.40 42.54 -54.33
N THR A 229 -23.44 42.09 -53.52
CA THR A 229 -22.41 42.98 -52.96
C THR A 229 -21.11 42.97 -53.78
N GLN A 230 -20.92 42.01 -54.71
CA GLN A 230 -19.73 41.91 -55.58
C GLN A 230 -18.39 42.05 -54.82
N SER A 231 -18.39 41.67 -53.54
CA SER A 231 -17.29 41.90 -52.62
C SER A 231 -16.77 40.56 -52.13
N LEU A 232 -15.47 40.33 -52.36
CA LEU A 232 -14.66 39.24 -51.81
C LEU A 232 -14.39 39.50 -50.33
N VAL A 233 -15.42 39.59 -49.48
CA VAL A 233 -15.19 39.64 -48.05
C VAL A 233 -15.13 38.19 -47.55
N ASP A 234 -13.92 37.76 -47.21
CA ASP A 234 -13.63 36.60 -46.36
C ASP A 234 -14.19 36.83 -44.94
N GLU A 235 -15.50 37.09 -44.81
CA GLU A 235 -16.17 36.89 -43.54
C GLU A 235 -16.36 35.38 -43.37
N ASP A 236 -15.78 34.84 -42.30
CA ASP A 236 -15.86 33.43 -41.91
C ASP A 236 -17.33 33.06 -41.70
N PHE A 237 -18.02 32.67 -42.77
CA PHE A 237 -19.46 32.47 -42.75
C PHE A 237 -19.79 31.23 -41.91
N GLY A 238 -20.22 31.48 -40.68
CA GLY A 238 -20.72 30.47 -39.78
C GLY A 238 -22.12 29.99 -40.18
N ALA A 239 -22.22 29.10 -41.18
CA ALA A 239 -23.49 28.48 -41.61
C ALA A 239 -24.28 27.86 -40.44
N PHE A 240 -23.58 27.50 -39.35
CA PHE A 240 -24.11 26.88 -38.15
C PHE A 240 -24.35 27.85 -36.97
N GLU A 241 -23.95 29.13 -37.07
CA GLU A 241 -24.06 30.10 -35.95
C GLU A 241 -25.48 30.29 -35.44
N LYS A 242 -26.46 30.18 -36.35
CA LYS A 242 -27.90 30.29 -36.04
C LYS A 242 -28.57 28.96 -35.73
N SER A 243 -27.82 27.86 -35.72
CA SER A 243 -28.33 26.51 -35.49
C SER A 243 -28.02 26.00 -34.08
N GLU A 244 -28.88 25.16 -33.52
CA GLU A 244 -28.62 24.49 -32.25
C GLU A 244 -27.82 23.18 -32.43
N ILE A 245 -27.32 22.91 -33.65
CA ILE A 245 -26.60 21.67 -33.96
C ILE A 245 -25.30 21.63 -33.18
N ASN A 246 -25.23 20.67 -32.25
CA ASN A 246 -24.03 20.41 -31.49
C ASN A 246 -23.37 19.10 -31.96
N PHE A 247 -22.35 19.22 -32.82
CA PHE A 247 -21.60 18.08 -33.33
C PHE A 247 -20.86 17.30 -32.23
N VAL A 248 -20.62 17.90 -31.05
CA VAL A 248 -20.04 17.18 -29.90
C VAL A 248 -20.91 15.99 -29.53
N TRP A 249 -22.25 16.11 -29.57
CA TRP A 249 -23.13 14.97 -29.22
C TRP A 249 -22.95 13.78 -30.15
N LEU A 250 -22.73 14.02 -31.44
CA LEU A 250 -22.43 12.98 -32.43
C LEU A 250 -21.07 12.34 -32.13
N TYR A 251 -20.03 13.15 -31.92
CA TYR A 251 -18.67 12.65 -31.71
C TYR A 251 -18.52 11.93 -30.37
N GLU A 252 -19.16 12.40 -29.30
CA GLU A 252 -19.17 11.71 -28.01
C GLU A 252 -19.85 10.34 -28.13
N ALA A 253 -21.00 10.26 -28.81
CA ALA A 253 -21.66 8.99 -29.07
C ALA A 253 -20.77 8.06 -29.90
N TYR A 254 -20.20 8.55 -30.99
CA TYR A 254 -19.29 7.79 -31.84
C TYR A 254 -18.06 7.28 -31.08
N PHE A 255 -17.43 8.13 -30.27
CA PHE A 255 -16.27 7.77 -29.44
C PHE A 255 -16.59 6.64 -28.46
N ILE A 256 -17.75 6.71 -27.78
CA ILE A 256 -18.19 5.68 -26.84
C ILE A 256 -18.47 4.36 -27.56
N HIS A 257 -19.17 4.40 -28.70
CA HIS A 257 -19.45 3.21 -29.50
C HIS A 257 -18.18 2.58 -30.07
N THR A 258 -17.20 3.40 -30.46
CA THR A 258 -15.87 2.94 -30.92
C THR A 258 -15.12 2.24 -29.80
N SER A 259 -15.12 2.84 -28.62
CA SER A 259 -14.42 2.30 -27.46
C SER A 259 -15.07 1.02 -26.91
N PHE A 260 -16.38 0.81 -27.15
CA PHE A 260 -17.08 -0.44 -26.85
C PHE A 260 -17.06 -1.48 -27.98
N GLN A 261 -16.32 -1.23 -29.08
CA GLN A 261 -16.25 -2.11 -30.26
C GLN A 261 -17.59 -2.32 -30.97
N THR A 262 -18.52 -1.37 -30.80
CA THR A 262 -19.85 -1.34 -31.44
C THR A 262 -19.92 -0.32 -32.57
N THR A 263 -18.79 0.01 -33.20
CA THR A 263 -18.71 1.05 -34.24
C THR A 263 -19.59 0.74 -35.43
N LYS A 264 -19.64 -0.52 -35.87
CA LYS A 264 -20.42 -0.93 -37.05
C LYS A 264 -21.91 -0.65 -36.85
N GLU A 265 -22.46 -1.07 -35.71
CA GLU A 265 -23.87 -0.86 -35.36
C GLU A 265 -24.24 0.63 -35.33
N PHE A 266 -23.34 1.47 -34.80
CA PHE A 266 -23.54 2.92 -34.75
C PHE A 266 -23.49 3.55 -36.15
N VAL A 267 -22.50 3.18 -36.96
CA VAL A 267 -22.37 3.68 -38.34
C VAL A 267 -23.59 3.25 -39.16
N ASP A 268 -24.05 2.00 -39.03
CA ASP A 268 -25.27 1.54 -39.71
C ASP A 268 -26.51 2.35 -39.27
N SER A 269 -26.64 2.64 -37.98
CA SER A 269 -27.73 3.49 -37.47
C SER A 269 -27.66 4.92 -38.01
N TYR A 270 -26.46 5.51 -38.09
CA TYR A 270 -26.23 6.82 -38.70
C TYR A 270 -26.60 6.81 -40.19
N LEU A 271 -26.16 5.81 -40.94
CA LEU A 271 -26.43 5.70 -42.37
C LEU A 271 -27.92 5.46 -42.66
N GLN A 272 -28.62 4.70 -41.82
CA GLN A 272 -30.08 4.56 -41.91
C GLN A 272 -30.78 5.89 -41.65
N PHE A 273 -30.33 6.64 -40.65
CA PHE A 273 -30.87 7.96 -40.34
C PHE A 273 -30.61 8.97 -41.48
N GLN A 274 -29.41 8.97 -42.06
CA GLN A 274 -29.03 9.77 -43.23
C GLN A 274 -29.96 9.49 -44.42
N LYS A 275 -30.17 8.20 -44.74
CA LYS A 275 -31.10 7.79 -45.81
C LYS A 275 -32.53 8.24 -45.53
N LYS A 276 -33.03 8.05 -44.30
CA LYS A 276 -34.37 8.46 -43.93
C LYS A 276 -34.56 9.97 -44.08
N ARG A 277 -33.62 10.78 -43.59
CA ARG A 277 -33.64 12.24 -43.77
C ARG A 277 -33.70 12.64 -45.24
N TYR A 278 -32.90 11.98 -46.08
CA TYR A 278 -32.88 12.25 -47.51
C TYR A 278 -34.23 11.92 -48.19
N GLU A 279 -34.84 10.77 -47.85
CA GLU A 279 -36.18 10.41 -48.34
C GLU A 279 -37.29 11.34 -47.81
N ASP A 280 -37.18 11.80 -46.57
CA ASP A 280 -38.13 12.76 -45.97
C ASP A 280 -38.09 14.11 -46.71
N ILE A 281 -36.95 14.51 -47.28
CA ILE A 281 -36.83 15.71 -48.13
C ILE A 281 -37.53 15.50 -49.48
N LYS A 282 -37.49 14.29 -50.05
CA LYS A 282 -38.19 13.98 -51.32
C LYS A 282 -39.71 13.97 -51.15
N ASN A 283 -40.21 13.57 -49.98
CA ASN A 283 -41.63 13.34 -49.71
C ASN A 283 -42.38 14.52 -49.05
N ILE A 284 -41.92 15.76 -49.24
CA ILE A 284 -42.53 16.95 -48.63
C ILE A 284 -43.96 17.18 -49.16
N GLN A 285 -44.94 17.31 -48.27
CA GLN A 285 -46.31 17.68 -48.63
C GLN A 285 -46.38 19.18 -48.99
N LYS A 286 -46.89 19.50 -50.19
CA LYS A 286 -46.90 20.86 -50.80
C LYS A 286 -45.49 21.49 -50.85
N PRO A 287 -44.60 20.94 -51.67
CA PRO A 287 -43.22 21.40 -51.69
C PRO A 287 -43.10 22.70 -52.47
N THR A 288 -42.65 23.76 -51.81
CA THR A 288 -42.11 24.95 -52.50
C THR A 288 -40.68 24.66 -52.90
N LEU A 289 -40.29 25.07 -54.11
CA LEU A 289 -38.94 24.82 -54.65
C LEU A 289 -37.85 25.32 -53.67
N ASN A 290 -38.04 26.52 -53.11
CA ASN A 290 -37.14 27.12 -52.12
C ASN A 290 -37.01 26.29 -50.83
N ALA A 291 -38.09 25.69 -50.33
CA ALA A 291 -38.03 24.88 -49.10
C ALA A 291 -37.31 23.54 -49.34
N VAL A 292 -37.48 22.94 -50.52
CA VAL A 292 -36.76 21.72 -50.91
C VAL A 292 -35.26 22.02 -51.05
N LEU A 293 -34.90 23.13 -51.69
CA LEU A 293 -33.52 23.57 -51.84
C LEU A 293 -32.85 23.86 -50.50
N ALA A 294 -33.49 24.64 -49.63
CA ALA A 294 -32.98 24.92 -48.30
C ALA A 294 -32.70 23.62 -47.54
N LYS A 295 -33.63 22.67 -47.56
CA LYS A 295 -33.43 21.37 -46.89
C LYS A 295 -32.31 20.54 -47.51
N MET A 296 -32.18 20.50 -48.83
CA MET A 296 -31.08 19.79 -49.51
C MET A 296 -29.72 20.42 -49.22
N LEU A 297 -29.62 21.75 -49.27
CA LEU A 297 -28.40 22.49 -48.95
C LEU A 297 -27.99 22.25 -47.49
N GLY A 298 -28.93 22.36 -46.56
CA GLY A 298 -28.69 22.04 -45.14
C GLY A 298 -28.28 20.59 -44.93
N PHE A 299 -28.85 19.63 -45.68
CA PHE A 299 -28.43 18.23 -45.65
C PHE A 299 -26.97 18.08 -46.04
N PHE A 300 -26.61 18.51 -47.24
CA PHE A 300 -25.26 18.26 -47.74
C PHE A 300 -24.20 19.01 -46.93
N VAL A 301 -24.46 20.22 -46.45
CA VAL A 301 -23.50 20.96 -45.61
C VAL A 301 -23.26 20.27 -44.27
N ILE A 302 -24.30 19.71 -43.63
CA ILE A 302 -24.13 18.92 -42.40
C ILE A 302 -23.36 17.64 -42.68
N GLU A 303 -23.70 16.90 -43.73
CA GLU A 303 -23.02 15.65 -44.08
C GLU A 303 -21.56 15.90 -44.50
N HIS A 304 -21.27 17.01 -45.17
CA HIS A 304 -19.91 17.43 -45.48
C HIS A 304 -19.11 17.71 -44.22
N HIS A 305 -19.70 18.47 -43.28
CA HIS A 305 -19.04 18.75 -42.01
C HIS A 305 -18.72 17.47 -41.23
N VAL A 306 -19.66 16.52 -41.21
CA VAL A 306 -19.43 15.19 -40.59
C VAL A 306 -18.35 14.42 -41.35
N GLN A 307 -18.31 14.46 -42.68
CA GLN A 307 -17.28 13.80 -43.48
C GLN A 307 -15.88 14.37 -43.18
N GLN A 308 -15.73 15.69 -43.15
CA GLN A 308 -14.44 16.36 -42.90
C GLN A 308 -13.88 16.06 -41.51
N THR A 309 -14.77 15.92 -40.53
CA THR A 309 -14.40 15.69 -39.13
C THR A 309 -14.30 14.20 -38.78
N THR A 310 -14.96 13.32 -39.54
CA THR A 310 -14.99 11.89 -39.30
C THR A 310 -14.89 11.08 -40.60
N GLU A 311 -13.66 10.75 -41.00
CA GLU A 311 -13.38 9.97 -42.22
C GLU A 311 -14.06 8.57 -42.24
N HIS A 312 -14.44 8.04 -41.08
CA HIS A 312 -14.94 6.67 -40.93
C HIS A 312 -16.47 6.54 -40.96
N ILE A 313 -17.23 7.64 -40.85
CA ILE A 313 -18.71 7.58 -40.80
C ILE A 313 -19.31 7.66 -42.21
N ILE A 314 -18.78 8.55 -43.07
CA ILE A 314 -19.29 8.81 -44.42
C ILE A 314 -18.12 8.72 -45.41
N SER A 315 -18.28 7.88 -46.44
CA SER A 315 -17.33 7.87 -47.57
C SER A 315 -17.62 9.02 -48.52
N SER A 316 -16.57 9.70 -48.98
CA SER A 316 -16.65 10.76 -49.98
C SER A 316 -17.33 10.31 -51.28
N GLU A 317 -17.14 9.06 -51.68
CA GLU A 317 -17.75 8.48 -52.87
C GLU A 317 -19.28 8.40 -52.72
N LYS A 318 -19.74 7.93 -51.56
CA LYS A 318 -21.16 7.79 -51.26
C LYS A 318 -21.87 9.14 -51.13
N LEU A 319 -21.22 10.15 -50.57
CA LEU A 319 -21.79 11.49 -50.51
C LEU A 319 -21.91 12.11 -51.91
N GLN A 320 -20.93 11.87 -52.78
CA GLN A 320 -20.96 12.32 -54.17
C GLN A 320 -22.09 11.63 -54.97
N ASP A 321 -22.34 10.34 -54.73
CA ASP A 321 -23.46 9.62 -55.35
C ASP A 321 -24.83 10.18 -54.89
N MET A 322 -24.96 10.53 -53.61
CA MET A 322 -26.17 11.19 -53.12
C MET A 322 -26.34 12.59 -53.72
N TRP A 323 -25.24 13.32 -53.95
CA TRP A 323 -25.25 14.62 -54.61
C TRP A 323 -25.71 14.53 -56.07
N THR A 324 -25.22 13.55 -56.84
CA THR A 324 -25.67 13.33 -58.22
C THR A 324 -27.13 12.93 -58.30
N ASP A 325 -27.61 12.06 -57.40
CA ASP A 325 -29.04 11.71 -57.29
C ASP A 325 -29.89 12.95 -56.95
N ALA A 326 -29.47 13.77 -55.99
CA ALA A 326 -30.18 15.00 -55.63
C ALA A 326 -30.24 16.00 -56.79
N SER A 327 -29.13 16.15 -57.53
CA SER A 327 -29.05 17.01 -58.71
C SER A 327 -29.98 16.53 -59.83
N GLN A 328 -30.12 15.21 -60.02
CA GLN A 328 -31.06 14.63 -60.98
C GLN A 328 -32.51 14.81 -60.55
N TYR A 329 -32.81 14.57 -59.27
CA TYR A 329 -34.13 14.80 -58.70
C TYR A 329 -34.58 16.26 -58.87
N MET A 330 -33.69 17.22 -58.63
CA MET A 330 -33.99 18.65 -58.79
C MET A 330 -34.25 19.06 -60.25
N LYS A 331 -33.55 18.44 -61.21
CA LYS A 331 -33.82 18.63 -62.66
C LYS A 331 -35.18 18.08 -63.09
N MET A 332 -35.71 17.10 -62.38
CA MET A 332 -36.99 16.43 -62.69
C MET A 332 -38.16 16.94 -61.83
N PHE A 333 -37.90 17.84 -60.88
CA PHE A 333 -38.87 18.30 -59.91
C PHE A 333 -40.01 19.07 -60.59
N LYS A 334 -41.27 18.66 -60.37
CA LYS A 334 -42.47 19.35 -60.88
C LYS A 334 -43.30 19.81 -59.69
N THR A 335 -43.54 21.11 -59.55
CA THR A 335 -44.44 21.66 -58.52
C THR A 335 -45.85 21.16 -58.80
N SER A 336 -46.55 20.72 -57.74
CA SER A 336 -47.78 19.93 -57.84
C SER A 336 -49.03 20.67 -58.35
N ASP A 337 -48.94 21.80 -59.06
CA ASP A 337 -50.16 22.45 -59.59
C ASP A 337 -50.02 23.40 -60.80
N GLU A 338 -48.88 23.50 -61.51
CA GLU A 338 -48.82 24.38 -62.68
C GLU A 338 -48.17 23.71 -63.90
N THR A 339 -48.82 23.89 -65.05
CA THR A 339 -48.25 23.63 -66.38
C THR A 339 -46.86 24.25 -66.49
N PRO A 340 -45.89 23.63 -67.18
CA PRO A 340 -44.52 24.12 -67.23
C PRO A 340 -44.48 25.47 -67.93
N THR A 341 -44.35 26.55 -67.15
CA THR A 341 -44.01 27.88 -67.65
C THR A 341 -42.49 27.95 -67.86
N GLU A 342 -42.02 28.67 -68.87
CA GLU A 342 -40.57 28.89 -69.11
C GLU A 342 -39.85 29.42 -67.86
N GLU A 343 -40.56 30.13 -66.98
CA GLU A 343 -40.10 30.60 -65.68
C GLU A 343 -39.75 29.46 -64.69
N THR A 344 -40.52 28.36 -64.66
CA THR A 344 -40.18 27.19 -63.82
C THR A 344 -38.92 26.48 -64.29
N ILE A 345 -38.67 26.41 -65.60
CA ILE A 345 -37.47 25.80 -66.18
C ILE A 345 -36.25 26.71 -65.95
N SER A 346 -36.43 28.03 -66.08
CA SER A 346 -35.39 29.02 -65.76
C SER A 346 -35.01 28.98 -64.28
N ALA A 347 -35.99 28.94 -63.37
CA ALA A 347 -35.74 28.81 -61.94
C ALA A 347 -35.01 27.51 -61.61
N GLN A 348 -35.42 26.37 -62.21
CA GLN A 348 -34.74 25.08 -62.03
C GLN A 348 -33.27 25.12 -62.46
N ASN A 349 -32.96 25.79 -63.58
CA ASN A 349 -31.58 25.92 -64.07
C ASN A 349 -30.75 26.88 -63.21
N GLU A 350 -31.31 28.03 -62.81
CA GLU A 350 -30.66 29.00 -61.91
C GLU A 350 -30.38 28.38 -60.53
N PHE A 351 -31.25 27.49 -60.05
CA PHE A 351 -31.04 26.75 -58.80
C PHE A 351 -30.04 25.61 -58.90
N VAL A 352 -29.92 24.95 -60.06
CA VAL A 352 -28.83 23.99 -60.32
C VAL A 352 -27.49 24.72 -60.33
N GLU A 353 -27.44 25.93 -60.91
CA GLU A 353 -26.26 26.79 -60.80
C GLU A 353 -25.99 27.20 -59.35
N GLU A 354 -26.99 27.58 -58.56
CA GLU A 354 -26.82 27.86 -57.12
C GLU A 354 -26.28 26.67 -56.33
N LEU A 355 -26.81 25.47 -56.56
CA LEU A 355 -26.29 24.24 -55.96
C LEU A 355 -24.83 24.01 -56.35
N GLN A 356 -24.44 24.35 -57.57
CA GLN A 356 -23.08 24.17 -58.08
C GLN A 356 -22.11 25.25 -57.57
N THR A 357 -22.57 26.48 -57.41
CA THR A 357 -21.83 27.58 -56.78
C THR A 357 -21.59 27.30 -55.30
N VAL A 358 -22.63 26.86 -54.59
CA VAL A 358 -22.53 26.47 -53.18
C VAL A 358 -21.67 25.21 -53.04
N LYS A 359 -21.75 24.26 -53.97
CA LYS A 359 -20.80 23.14 -54.02
C LYS A 359 -19.36 23.66 -54.06
N ASN A 360 -19.02 24.49 -55.04
CA ASN A 360 -17.65 24.99 -55.21
C ASN A 360 -17.15 25.86 -54.04
N PHE A 361 -18.06 26.43 -53.24
CA PHE A 361 -17.73 27.28 -52.11
C PHE A 361 -17.56 26.50 -50.80
N TYR A 362 -18.34 25.43 -50.60
CA TYR A 362 -18.37 24.66 -49.35
C TYR A 362 -17.78 23.24 -49.46
N PHE A 363 -17.50 22.74 -50.66
CA PHE A 363 -17.03 21.39 -50.97
C PHE A 363 -15.86 21.44 -51.96
#